data_AF-A0A975YBI8-F1
#
_entry.id   AF-A0A975YBI8-F1
#
_cell.length_a   1.000
_cell.length_b   1.000
_cell.length_c   1.000
_cell.angle_alpha   90.00
_cell.angle_beta   90.00
_cell.angle_gamma   90.00
#
_symmetry.space_group_name_H-M   'P 1'
#
loop_
_entity.id
_entity.type
_entity.pdbx_description
1 polymer ?
#
loop_
_entity_poly.entity_id
_entity_poly.type
_entity_poly.pdbx_seq_one_letter_code
_entity_poly.pdbx_strand_id
1 'polypeptide(L)'
;MNDTPTPAPPGGDAREILLNIANRLASVRPTHAFTDGRRLAMILTAVTDRRGYMTDAADVLEAEVLRYAPPVDRAITRGEYALLLRKAAGGDR
;
A
#
# COMPACT_ATOMS: atom_id res chain seq x y z
N MET A 1 -24.38 -16.33 10.14
CA MET A 1 -23.68 -15.09 9.73
C MET A 1 -22.28 -15.20 10.30
N ASN A 2 -21.27 -15.47 9.47
CA ASN A 2 -19.89 -15.51 9.94
C ASN A 2 -19.39 -14.07 9.99
N ASP A 3 -19.28 -13.51 11.20
CA ASP A 3 -18.47 -12.32 11.47
C ASP A 3 -17.04 -12.62 11.04
N THR A 4 -16.68 -12.17 9.84
CA THR A 4 -15.27 -12.21 9.44
C THR A 4 -14.59 -11.13 10.27
N PRO A 5 -13.66 -11.45 11.18
CA PRO A 5 -13.00 -10.44 11.99
C PRO A 5 -12.38 -9.42 11.03
N THR A 6 -12.75 -8.15 11.20
CA THR A 6 -12.10 -7.07 10.46
C THR A 6 -10.62 -7.15 10.79
N PRO A 7 -9.72 -7.26 9.79
CA PRO A 7 -8.30 -7.34 10.06
C PRO A 7 -7.90 -6.14 10.93
N ALA A 8 -7.07 -6.40 11.95
CA ALA A 8 -6.51 -5.34 12.77
C ALA A 8 -5.90 -4.25 11.86
N PRO A 9 -5.88 -2.97 12.27
CA PRO A 9 -5.25 -1.93 11.47
C PRO A 9 -3.75 -2.23 11.26
N PRO A 10 -3.15 -1.74 10.15
CA PRO A 10 -1.72 -1.90 9.93
C PRO A 10 -0.92 -1.22 11.06
N GLY A 11 0.26 -1.76 11.35
CA GLY A 11 1.25 -1.12 12.22
C GLY A 11 1.67 0.26 11.69
N GLY A 12 2.23 1.10 12.57
CA GLY A 12 2.53 2.51 12.27
C GLY A 12 3.37 2.71 10.99
N ASP A 13 4.42 1.93 10.83
CA ASP A 13 5.29 1.99 9.65
C ASP A 13 4.58 1.59 8.37
N ALA A 14 3.84 0.47 8.39
CA ALA A 14 3.08 0.01 7.24
C ALA A 14 2.00 1.03 6.85
N ARG A 15 1.31 1.58 7.85
CA ARG A 15 0.33 2.66 7.67
C ARG A 15 0.94 3.89 6.99
N GLU A 16 2.09 4.34 7.45
CA GLU A 16 2.79 5.49 6.86
C GLU A 16 3.22 5.22 5.42
N ILE A 17 3.73 4.03 5.12
CA ILE A 17 4.09 3.63 3.74
C ILE A 17 2.87 3.67 2.83
N LEU A 18 1.74 3.08 3.25
CA LEU A 18 0.49 3.08 2.48
C LEU A 18 0.03 4.51 2.17
N LEU A 19 0.05 5.41 3.17
CA LEU A 19 -0.36 6.80 3.03
C LEU A 19 0.60 7.60 2.12
N ASN A 20 1.90 7.38 2.24
CA ASN A 20 2.90 8.05 1.39
C ASN A 20 2.74 7.66 -0.08
N ILE A 21 2.56 6.36 -0.36
CA ILE A 21 2.28 5.87 -1.71
C ILE A 21 0.97 6.48 -2.21
N ALA A 22 -0.10 6.46 -1.40
CA ALA A 22 -1.39 7.04 -1.77
C ALA A 22 -1.28 8.53 -2.14
N ASN A 23 -0.58 9.32 -1.33
CA ASN A 23 -0.39 10.75 -1.57
C ASN A 23 0.39 11.01 -2.87
N ARG A 24 1.41 10.20 -3.16
CA ARG A 24 2.16 10.29 -4.43
C ARG A 24 1.32 9.91 -5.64
N LEU A 25 0.49 8.88 -5.52
CA LEU A 25 -0.40 8.44 -6.60
C LEU A 25 -1.51 9.46 -6.90
N ALA A 26 -2.05 10.10 -5.85
CA ALA A 26 -3.08 11.13 -5.98
C ALA A 26 -2.55 12.45 -6.56
N SER A 27 -1.28 12.80 -6.32
CA SER A 27 -0.68 14.06 -6.77
C SER A 27 -0.05 13.97 -8.17
N VAL A 28 0.58 12.85 -8.52
CA VAL A 28 1.32 12.72 -9.77
C VAL A 28 0.54 11.88 -10.77
N ARG A 29 -0.03 12.57 -11.78
CA ARG A 29 -0.75 11.97 -12.92
C ARG A 29 -1.85 10.98 -12.47
N PRO A 30 -2.82 11.42 -11.65
CA PRO A 30 -3.78 10.51 -11.01
C PRO A 30 -4.64 9.71 -12.00
N THR A 31 -4.87 10.21 -13.21
CA THR A 31 -5.67 9.55 -14.25
C THR A 31 -4.91 8.48 -15.04
N HIS A 32 -3.58 8.35 -14.87
CA HIS A 32 -2.81 7.36 -15.60
C HIS A 32 -3.07 5.95 -15.08
N ALA A 33 -3.03 4.97 -15.98
CA ALA A 33 -3.13 3.56 -15.64
C ALA A 33 -2.06 3.14 -14.61
N PHE A 34 -2.52 2.39 -13.60
CA PHE A 34 -1.68 1.79 -12.58
C PHE A 34 -1.64 0.28 -12.77
N THR A 35 -0.51 -0.33 -12.40
CA THR A 35 -0.25 -1.75 -12.65
C THR A 35 0.29 -2.40 -11.39
N ASP A 36 0.14 -3.71 -11.31
CA ASP A 36 0.66 -4.53 -10.22
C ASP A 36 2.18 -4.35 -10.06
N GLY A 37 2.93 -4.43 -11.16
CA GLY A 37 4.38 -4.21 -11.13
C GLY A 37 4.79 -2.84 -10.57
N ARG A 38 4.00 -1.78 -10.80
CA ARG A 38 4.24 -0.46 -10.17
C ARG A 38 3.89 -0.46 -8.68
N ARG A 39 2.84 -1.17 -8.26
CA ARG A 39 2.54 -1.37 -6.83
C ARG A 39 3.75 -2.00 -6.14
N LEU A 40 4.21 -3.14 -6.63
CA LEU A 40 5.34 -3.88 -6.06
C LEU A 40 6.60 -3.02 -6.00
N ALA A 41 6.97 -2.36 -7.10
CA ALA A 41 8.15 -1.50 -7.14
C ALA A 41 8.08 -0.34 -6.13
N MET A 42 6.91 0.30 -5.97
CA MET A 42 6.74 1.39 -5.02
C MET A 42 6.79 0.92 -3.56
N ILE A 43 6.22 -0.26 -3.25
CA ILE A 43 6.29 -0.86 -1.91
C ILE A 43 7.74 -1.21 -1.57
N LEU A 44 8.42 -1.95 -2.45
CA LEU A 44 9.80 -2.36 -2.24
C LEU A 44 10.71 -1.15 -2.02
N THR A 45 10.56 -0.09 -2.82
CA THR A 45 11.31 1.17 -2.64
C THR A 45 11.05 1.78 -1.27
N ALA A 46 9.77 1.95 -0.89
CA ALA A 46 9.42 2.58 0.38
C ALA A 46 9.87 1.79 1.62
N VAL A 47 9.83 0.46 1.54
CA VAL A 47 10.32 -0.43 2.60
C VAL A 47 11.85 -0.35 2.70
N THR A 48 12.54 -0.43 1.56
CA THR A 48 14.00 -0.34 1.49
C THR A 48 14.51 1.00 2.02
N ASP A 49 13.87 2.11 1.65
CA ASP A 49 14.21 3.45 2.14
C ASP A 49 14.06 3.56 3.67
N ARG A 50 13.14 2.80 4.26
CA ARG A 50 12.85 2.85 5.70
C ARG A 50 13.68 1.90 6.56
N ARG A 51 13.94 0.69 6.07
CA ARG A 51 14.55 -0.42 6.85
C ARG A 51 15.87 -0.92 6.28
N GLY A 52 16.35 -0.35 5.18
CA GLY A 52 17.51 -0.82 4.45
C GLY A 52 17.20 -2.02 3.56
N TYR A 53 18.15 -2.34 2.68
CA TYR A 53 18.02 -3.44 1.73
C TYR A 53 18.44 -4.78 2.34
N MET A 54 17.68 -5.86 2.06
CA MET A 54 17.93 -7.24 2.53
C MET A 54 18.08 -7.37 4.04
N THR A 55 17.15 -6.80 4.81
CA THR A 55 17.08 -6.97 6.26
C THR A 55 15.79 -7.71 6.65
N ASP A 56 15.84 -8.53 7.69
CA ASP A 56 14.64 -9.23 8.19
C ASP A 56 13.50 -8.24 8.54
N ALA A 57 13.86 -7.04 9.03
CA ALA A 57 12.91 -5.99 9.32
C ALA A 57 12.24 -5.42 8.06
N ALA A 58 12.96 -5.36 6.93
CA ALA A 58 12.40 -5.00 5.64
C ALA A 58 11.43 -6.08 5.15
N ASP A 59 11.79 -7.36 5.23
CA ASP A 59 10.93 -8.46 4.78
C ASP A 59 9.62 -8.53 5.59
N VAL A 60 9.68 -8.37 6.92
CA VAL A 60 8.50 -8.31 7.79
C VAL A 60 7.62 -7.12 7.42
N LEU A 61 8.21 -5.94 7.22
CA LEU A 61 7.47 -4.73 6.86
C LEU A 61 6.86 -4.82 5.46
N GLU A 62 7.57 -5.37 4.49
CA GLU A 62 7.06 -5.62 3.14
C GLU A 62 5.86 -6.56 3.18
N ALA A 63 5.98 -7.69 3.87
CA ALA A 63 4.89 -8.65 4.02
C ALA A 63 3.66 -8.02 4.68
N GLU A 64 3.86 -7.14 5.67
CA GLU A 64 2.77 -6.39 6.28
C GLU A 64 2.14 -5.40 5.29
N VAL A 65 2.93 -4.56 4.60
CA VAL A 65 2.39 -3.60 3.62
C VAL A 65 1.64 -4.32 2.50
N LEU A 66 2.16 -5.44 1.99
CA LEU A 66 1.50 -6.25 0.95
C LEU A 66 0.18 -6.86 1.42
N ARG A 67 0.05 -7.20 2.71
CA ARG A 67 -1.22 -7.70 3.27
C ARG A 67 -2.35 -6.67 3.15
N TYR A 68 -2.02 -5.38 3.25
CA TYR A 68 -2.99 -4.28 3.20
C TYR A 68 -3.08 -3.61 1.83
N ALA A 69 -2.04 -3.66 1.00
CA ALA A 69 -2.04 -3.09 -0.34
C ALA A 69 -2.63 -4.09 -1.35
N PRO A 70 -3.90 -3.93 -1.78
CA PRO A 70 -4.56 -4.94 -2.61
C PRO A 70 -3.86 -5.13 -3.96
N PRO A 71 -3.91 -6.34 -4.55
CA PRO A 71 -3.38 -6.58 -5.88
C PRO A 71 -4.08 -5.69 -6.92
N VAL A 72 -3.40 -5.44 -8.05
CA VAL A 72 -3.98 -4.68 -9.17
C VAL A 72 -4.31 -5.66 -10.28
N ASP A 73 -5.49 -6.28 -10.18
CA ASP A 73 -5.99 -7.35 -11.05
C ASP A 73 -6.95 -6.84 -12.14
N ARG A 74 -7.30 -5.56 -12.10
CA ARG A 74 -8.18 -4.89 -13.06
C ARG A 74 -7.60 -3.56 -13.54
N ALA A 75 -8.15 -3.05 -14.63
CA ALA A 75 -7.88 -1.69 -15.08
C ALA A 75 -8.27 -0.69 -13.97
N ILE A 76 -7.29 0.08 -13.51
CA ILE A 76 -7.44 1.08 -12.46
C ILE A 76 -6.43 2.22 -12.70
N THR A 77 -6.80 3.41 -12.30
CA THR A 77 -5.94 4.58 -12.32
C THR A 77 -5.14 4.71 -11.03
N ARG A 78 -4.10 5.54 -11.06
CA ARG A 78 -3.29 5.87 -9.87
C ARG A 78 -4.15 6.49 -8.76
N GLY A 79 -5.05 7.41 -9.10
CA GLY A 79 -5.93 8.08 -8.15
C GLY A 79 -6.92 7.12 -7.48
N GLU A 80 -7.52 6.21 -8.25
CA GLU A 80 -8.39 5.18 -7.69
C GLU A 80 -7.63 4.23 -6.77
N TYR A 81 -6.42 3.81 -7.14
CA TYR A 81 -5.59 2.97 -6.27
C TYR A 81 -5.16 3.72 -4.99
N ALA A 82 -4.93 5.02 -5.05
CA ALA A 82 -4.65 5.85 -3.87
C ALA A 82 -5.79 5.81 -2.84
N LEU A 83 -7.04 5.79 -3.29
CA LEU A 83 -8.20 5.67 -2.40
C LEU A 83 -8.22 4.30 -1.69
N LEU A 84 -7.88 3.22 -2.39
CA LEU A 84 -7.78 1.89 -1.80
C LEU A 84 -6.72 1.84 -0.70
N LEU A 85 -5.55 2.45 -0.93
CA LEU A 85 -4.47 2.49 0.06
C LEU A 85 -4.83 3.33 1.29
N ARG A 86 -5.53 4.47 1.11
CA ARG A 86 -6.01 5.29 2.24
C ARG A 86 -6.99 4.52 3.12
N LYS A 87 -7.92 3.79 2.49
CA LYS A 87 -8.85 2.92 3.19
C LYS A 87 -8.12 1.83 3.97
N ALA A 88 -7.17 1.15 3.31
CA ALA A 88 -6.36 0.10 3.94
C ALA A 88 -5.49 0.60 5.10
N ALA A 89 -5.08 1.87 5.08
CA ALA A 89 -4.34 2.53 6.16
C ALA A 89 -5.22 2.89 7.39
N GLY A 90 -6.48 2.43 7.44
CA GLY A 90 -7.44 2.73 8.49
C GLY A 90 -8.08 4.12 8.35
N GLY A 91 -7.99 4.74 7.17
CA GLY A 91 -8.74 5.95 6.85
C GLY A 91 -10.09 5.59 6.26
N ASP A 92 -11.15 5.57 7.05
CA ASP A 92 -12.52 5.56 6.53
C ASP A 92 -13.28 6.80 7.06
N ARG A 93 -13.78 7.59 6.10
CA ARG A 93 -14.61 8.81 6.19
C ARG A 93 -13.90 10.14 6.45
#